data_AF-A0A357IAH9-F1
#
_entry.id   AF-A0A357IAH9-F1
#
_cell.length_a   1.000
_cell.length_b   1.000
_cell.length_c   1.000
_cell.angle_alpha   90.00
_cell.angle_beta   90.00
_cell.angle_gamma   90.00
#
_symmetry.space_group_name_H-M   'P 1'
#
loop_
_entity.id
_entity.type
_entity.pdbx_description
1 polymer ?
#
loop_
_entity_poly.entity_id
_entity_poly.type
_entity_poly.pdbx_seq_one_letter_code
_entity_poly.pdbx_strand_id
1 'polypeptide(L)'
;MSHRFSQPQLPMVVLTDLDGTLLDHHSYTYAPALPALNQLQDYNVPVVLVTSKTLAEVSALSAALGLDHPVVAENGALVAV
;
A
#
# COMPACT_ATOMS: atom_id res chain seq x y z
N MET A 1 -4.35 -0.20 22.48
CA MET A 1 -5.35 -1.21 22.06
C MET A 1 -4.88 -1.80 20.74
N SER A 2 -4.60 -3.09 20.69
CA SER A 2 -4.23 -3.79 19.46
C SER A 2 -5.49 -4.08 18.64
N HIS A 3 -5.83 -3.20 17.70
CA HIS A 3 -6.92 -3.43 16.75
C HIS A 3 -6.45 -4.45 15.71
N ARG A 4 -6.60 -5.74 16.01
CA ARG A 4 -6.40 -6.82 15.03
C ARG A 4 -7.73 -7.16 14.38
N PHE A 5 -7.79 -7.14 13.06
CA PHE A 5 -8.93 -7.67 12.31
C PHE A 5 -8.77 -9.19 12.05
N SER A 6 -9.85 -9.90 11.80
CA SER A 6 -9.79 -11.34 11.50
C SER A 6 -9.22 -11.60 10.11
N GLN A 7 -8.53 -12.73 9.91
CA GLN A 7 -8.07 -13.15 8.59
C GLN A 7 -9.27 -13.27 7.63
N PRO A 8 -9.16 -12.73 6.39
CA PRO A 8 -10.25 -12.82 5.43
C PRO A 8 -10.52 -14.28 5.02
N GLN A 9 -11.80 -14.63 4.89
CA GLN A 9 -12.24 -15.98 4.49
C GLN A 9 -12.25 -16.19 2.98
N LEU A 10 -12.24 -15.09 2.22
CA LEU A 10 -12.17 -15.08 0.75
C LEU A 10 -10.85 -14.44 0.31
N PRO A 11 -10.34 -14.79 -0.88
CA PRO A 11 -9.20 -14.10 -1.46
C PRO A 11 -9.42 -12.59 -1.48
N MET A 12 -8.41 -11.84 -1.03
CA MET A 12 -8.49 -10.39 -0.85
C MET A 12 -7.24 -9.72 -1.42
N VAL A 13 -7.44 -8.54 -1.99
CA VAL A 13 -6.38 -7.57 -2.32
C VAL A 13 -6.81 -6.22 -1.78
N VAL A 14 -5.87 -5.44 -1.25
CA VAL A 14 -6.09 -4.06 -0.81
C VAL A 14 -5.49 -3.14 -1.85
N LEU A 15 -6.30 -2.20 -2.35
CA LEU A 15 -5.83 -1.10 -3.18
C LEU A 15 -5.85 0.17 -2.36
N THR A 16 -4.79 0.97 -2.44
CA THR A 16 -4.69 2.20 -1.66
C THR A 16 -4.03 3.32 -2.45
N ASP A 17 -4.58 4.53 -2.30
CA ASP A 17 -3.91 5.74 -2.74
C ASP A 17 -2.76 6.10 -1.79
N LEU A 18 -1.85 6.96 -2.25
CA LEU A 18 -0.66 7.35 -1.50
C LEU A 18 -0.87 8.66 -0.73
N ASP A 19 -0.87 9.78 -1.46
CA ASP A 19 -0.76 11.12 -0.87
C ASP A 19 -2.05 11.48 -0.13
N GLY A 20 -2.02 11.43 1.20
CA GLY A 20 -3.19 11.70 2.02
C GLY A 20 -4.07 10.52 2.37
N THR A 21 -3.71 9.34 1.87
CA THR A 21 -4.42 8.10 2.13
C THR A 21 -3.53 7.16 2.93
N LEU A 22 -2.49 6.58 2.30
CA LEU A 22 -1.49 5.77 3.01
C LEU A 22 -0.44 6.65 3.70
N LEU A 23 -0.02 7.72 3.04
CA LEU A 23 0.94 8.67 3.57
C LEU A 23 0.17 9.79 4.26
N ASP A 24 0.48 10.04 5.53
CA ASP A 24 -0.10 11.14 6.27
C ASP A 24 0.15 12.48 5.56
N HIS A 25 -0.90 13.28 5.41
CA HIS A 25 -0.85 14.55 4.66
C HIS A 25 0.14 15.57 5.24
N HIS A 26 0.45 15.51 6.54
CA HIS A 26 1.28 16.52 7.21
C HIS A 26 2.74 16.08 7.35
N SER A 27 2.95 14.82 7.71
CA SER A 27 4.27 14.27 8.03
C SER A 27 4.84 13.40 6.91
N TYR A 28 4.04 13.11 5.89
CA TYR A 28 4.42 12.29 4.74
C TYR A 28 4.94 10.90 5.14
N THR A 29 4.47 10.39 6.27
CA THR A 29 4.88 9.12 6.86
C THR A 29 3.76 8.09 6.78
N TYR A 30 4.14 6.83 6.61
CA TYR A 30 3.26 5.67 6.68
C TYR A 30 3.28 5.00 8.07
N ALA A 31 4.02 5.56 9.04
CA ALA A 31 4.14 4.97 10.38
C ALA A 31 2.79 4.65 11.06
N PRO A 32 1.73 5.47 10.93
CA PRO A 32 0.41 5.13 11.48
C PRO A 32 -0.22 3.89 10.84
N ALA A 33 0.11 3.59 9.58
CA ALA A 33 -0.43 2.45 8.84
C ALA A 33 0.31 1.13 9.11
N LEU A 34 1.52 1.18 9.70
CA LEU A 34 2.35 0.00 9.97
C LEU A 34 1.60 -1.15 10.66
N PRO A 35 0.76 -0.94 11.70
CA PRO A 35 0.03 -2.04 12.32
C PRO A 35 -0.89 -2.80 11.34
N ALA A 36 -1.54 -2.07 10.42
CA ALA A 36 -2.41 -2.66 9.42
C ALA A 36 -1.62 -3.33 8.29
N LEU A 37 -0.55 -2.68 7.80
CA LEU A 37 0.33 -3.24 6.76
C LEU A 37 0.96 -4.56 7.22
N ASN A 38 1.49 -4.59 8.45
CA ASN A 38 2.07 -5.81 9.03
C ASN A 38 1.02 -6.92 9.14
N GLN A 39 -0.21 -6.59 9.53
CA GLN A 39 -1.28 -7.59 9.62
C GLN A 39 -1.71 -8.12 8.24
N LEU A 40 -1.74 -7.27 7.21
CA LEU A 40 -2.02 -7.69 5.83
C LEU A 40 -0.91 -8.61 5.31
N GLN A 41 0.35 -8.28 5.61
CA GLN A 41 1.51 -9.11 5.30
C GLN A 41 1.42 -10.48 5.99
N ASP A 42 1.10 -10.53 7.29
CA ASP A 42 0.90 -11.78 8.04
C ASP A 42 -0.19 -12.67 7.41
N TYR A 43 -1.21 -12.07 6.80
CA TYR A 43 -2.30 -12.77 6.13
C TYR A 43 -2.05 -13.05 4.65
N ASN A 44 -0.87 -12.69 4.12
CA ASN A 44 -0.54 -12.76 2.69
C ASN A 44 -1.58 -12.04 1.82
N VAL A 45 -2.12 -10.92 2.31
CA VAL A 45 -3.04 -10.06 1.55
C VAL A 45 -2.21 -9.02 0.82
N PRO A 46 -2.19 -9.02 -0.52
CA PRO A 46 -1.41 -8.04 -1.28
C PRO A 46 -1.93 -6.62 -1.09
N VAL A 47 -1.02 -5.67 -0.95
CA VAL A 47 -1.31 -4.23 -0.97
C VAL A 47 -0.75 -3.64 -2.27
N VAL A 48 -1.63 -3.09 -3.10
CA VAL A 48 -1.33 -2.47 -4.39
C VAL A 48 -1.47 -0.96 -4.26
N LEU A 49 -0.39 -0.25 -4.57
CA LEU A 49 -0.39 1.22 -4.61
C LEU A 49 -1.07 1.70 -5.89
N VAL A 50 -1.97 2.67 -5.78
CA VAL A 50 -2.68 3.30 -6.89
C VAL A 50 -2.49 4.81 -6.80
N THR A 51 -1.72 5.41 -7.71
CA THR A 51 -1.28 6.80 -7.52
C THR A 51 -1.17 7.59 -8.82
N SER A 52 -1.19 8.91 -8.70
CA SER A 52 -0.87 9.86 -9.76
C SER A 52 0.64 9.97 -10.04
N LYS A 53 1.49 9.46 -9.14
CA LYS A 53 2.95 9.50 -9.27
C LYS A 53 3.43 8.69 -10.47
N THR A 54 4.60 9.07 -10.97
CA THR A 54 5.30 8.33 -12.04
C THR A 54 5.74 6.95 -11.55
N LEU A 55 6.00 6.03 -12.49
CA LEU A 55 6.55 4.70 -12.16
C LEU A 55 7.82 4.81 -11.30
N ALA A 56 8.74 5.71 -11.66
CA ALA A 56 10.01 5.88 -10.94
C ALA A 56 9.81 6.27 -9.47
N GLU A 57 8.87 7.17 -9.20
CA GLU A 57 8.55 7.60 -7.83
C GLU A 57 7.87 6.46 -7.04
N VAL A 58 6.86 5.81 -7.61
CA VAL A 58 6.13 4.75 -6.90
C VAL A 58 6.99 3.51 -6.68
N SER A 59 7.90 3.16 -7.60
CA SER A 59 8.82 2.03 -7.41
C SER A 59 9.76 2.25 -6.22
N ALA A 60 10.28 3.47 -6.05
CA ALA A 60 11.11 3.82 -4.90
C ALA A 60 10.31 3.74 -3.58
N LEU A 61 9.07 4.21 -3.59
CA LEU A 61 8.18 4.16 -2.43
C LEU A 61 7.75 2.72 -2.08
N SER A 62 7.39 1.92 -3.07
CA SER A 62 6.99 0.51 -2.90
C SER A 62 8.11 -0.29 -2.24
N ALA A 63 9.35 -0.10 -2.72
CA ALA A 63 10.53 -0.72 -2.12
C ALA A 63 10.76 -0.25 -0.68
N ALA A 64 10.59 1.04 -0.38
CA ALA A 64 10.73 1.58 0.97
C ALA A 64 9.64 1.09 1.94
N LEU A 65 8.47 0.70 1.43
CA LEU A 65 7.36 0.11 2.17
C LEU A 65 7.45 -1.42 2.31
N GLY A 66 8.41 -2.07 1.62
CA GLY A 66 8.50 -3.52 1.55
C GLY A 66 7.32 -4.16 0.80
N LEU A 67 6.71 -3.43 -0.13
CA LEU A 67 5.62 -3.91 -0.97
C LEU A 67 6.18 -4.38 -2.32
N ASP A 68 6.25 -5.69 -2.50
CA ASP A 68 6.76 -6.34 -3.72
C ASP A 68 5.63 -6.77 -4.67
N HIS A 69 4.56 -5.99 -4.72
CA HIS A 69 3.37 -6.27 -5.53
C HIS A 69 3.27 -5.28 -6.70
N PRO A 70 2.46 -5.59 -7.74
CA PRO A 70 2.22 -4.66 -8.82
C PRO A 70 1.75 -3.29 -8.31
N VAL A 71 2.06 -2.25 -9.08
CA VAL A 71 1.68 -0.87 -8.79
C VAL A 71 0.91 -0.28 -9.96
N VAL A 72 -0.03 0.61 -9.64
CA VAL A 72 -0.79 1.40 -10.62
C VAL A 72 -0.31 2.85 -10.50
N ALA A 73 0.28 3.38 -11.57
CA ALA A 73 0.89 4.71 -11.60
C ALA A 73 0.24 5.60 -12.67
N GLU A 74 0.62 6.89 -12.64
CA GLU A 74 0.18 7.91 -13.59
C GLU A 74 -1.36 7.96 -13.73
N ASN A 75 -2.07 7.92 -12.60
CA ASN A 75 -3.54 7.91 -12.52
C ASN A 75 -4.20 6.72 -13.26
N GLY A 76 -3.52 5.56 -13.29
CA GLY A 76 -4.04 4.36 -13.92
C GLY A 76 -3.70 4.21 -15.40
N ALA A 77 -2.85 5.09 -15.94
CA ALA A 77 -2.34 4.94 -17.30
C ALA A 77 -1.41 3.71 -17.44
N LEU A 78 -0.78 3.27 -16.35
CA LEU A 78 0.13 2.14 -16.35
C LEU A 78 -0.05 1.21 -15.15
N VAL A 79 0.19 -0.07 -15.39
CA VAL A 79 0.36 -1.10 -14.38
C VAL A 79 1.74 -1.69 -14.57
N ALA A 80 2.56 -1.71 -13.51
CA ALA A 80 3.90 -2.29 -13.52
C ALA A 80 3.95 -3.49 -12.57
N VAL A 81 4.69 -4.54 -12.98
CA VAL A 81 4.85 -5.82 -12.29
C VAL A 81 6.32 -6.13 -12.03
#